data_AF-A0A6L5K698-F1
#
_entry.id   AF-A0A6L5K698-F1
#
_cell.length_a   1.000
_cell.length_b   1.000
_cell.length_c   1.000
_cell.angle_alpha   90.00
_cell.angle_beta   90.00
_cell.angle_gamma   90.00
#
_symmetry.space_group_name_H-M   'P 1'
#
loop_
_entity.id
_entity.type
_entity.pdbx_description
1 polymer ?
#
loop_
_entity_poly.entity_id
_entity_poly.type
_entity_poly.pdbx_seq_one_letter_code
_entity_poly.pdbx_strand_id
1 'polypeptide(L)' 'FCNHKDRPGLIGAAGKITGDADINISAMHLSRLKPRGDALMILALDEPLPEEKQQQILSLPDVYSVKQAKL' A
#
# COMPACT_ATOMS: atom_id res chain seq x y z
N PHE A 1 -5.18 -0.72 3.75
CA PHE A 1 -5.93 -0.48 2.49
C PHE A 1 -5.35 0.73 1.79
N CYS A 2 -5.13 0.64 0.48
CA CYS A 2 -4.58 1.71 -0.35
C CYS A 2 -5.34 1.81 -1.67
N ASN A 3 -6.12 2.89 -1.86
CA ASN A 3 -6.73 3.18 -3.17
C ASN A 3 -5.72 3.92 -4.03
N HIS A 4 -5.54 3.47 -5.26
CA HIS A 4 -4.53 4.02 -6.15
C HIS A 4 -4.90 3.81 -7.63
N LYS A 5 -4.12 4.40 -8.53
CA LYS A 5 -4.13 4.04 -9.95
C LYS A 5 -3.13 2.92 -10.21
N ASP A 6 -3.55 1.88 -10.94
CA ASP A 6 -2.68 0.79 -11.37
C ASP A 6 -1.55 1.31 -12.27
N ARG A 7 -0.34 1.43 -11.72
CA ARG A 7 0.86 1.88 -12.43
C ARG A 7 2.08 1.06 -12.03
N PRO A 8 3.03 0.81 -12.96
CA PRO A 8 4.29 0.17 -12.64
C PRO A 8 5.02 0.89 -11.50
N GLY A 9 5.63 0.10 -10.60
CA GLY A 9 6.45 0.60 -9.50
C GLY A 9 5.71 0.78 -8.17
N LEU A 10 4.39 0.99 -8.15
CA LEU A 10 3.66 1.28 -6.91
C LEU A 10 3.77 0.17 -5.86
N ILE A 11 3.59 -1.09 -6.26
CA ILE A 11 3.70 -2.24 -5.34
C ILE A 11 5.12 -2.38 -4.79
N GLY A 12 6.14 -2.17 -5.64
CA GLY A 12 7.54 -2.20 -5.23
C GLY A 12 7.88 -1.08 -4.25
N ALA A 13 7.37 0.14 -4.48
CA ALA A 13 7.55 1.26 -3.57
C ALA A 13 6.88 1.01 -2.22
N ALA A 14 5.66 0.47 -2.21
CA ALA A 14 4.98 0.09 -0.97
C ALA A 14 5.74 -0.98 -0.19
N GLY A 15 6.23 -2.04 -0.88
CA GLY A 15 7.05 -3.09 -0.26
C GLY A 15 8.38 -2.57 0.27
N LYS A 16 9.01 -1.59 -0.41
CA LYS A 16 10.21 -0.92 0.10
C LYS A 16 9.90 -0.14 1.37
N ILE A 17 8.80 0.61 1.42
CA ILE A 17 8.44 1.40 2.62
C ILE A 17 8.21 0.51 3.84
N THR A 18 7.51 -0.63 3.67
CA THR A 18 7.29 -1.58 4.77
C THR A 18 8.60 -2.28 5.16
N GLY A 19 9.42 -2.67 4.18
CA GLY A 19 10.73 -3.29 4.44
C GLY A 19 11.72 -2.35 5.13
N ASP A 20 11.79 -1.07 4.72
CA ASP A 20 12.59 -0.03 5.38
C ASP A 20 12.12 0.24 6.82
N ALA A 21 10.88 -0.15 7.16
CA ALA A 21 10.33 -0.07 8.51
C ALA A 21 10.51 -1.36 9.31
N ASP A 22 11.16 -2.38 8.74
CA ASP A 22 11.30 -3.73 9.31
C ASP A 22 9.96 -4.40 9.63
N ILE A 23 8.96 -4.18 8.77
CA ILE A 23 7.60 -4.74 8.92
C ILE A 23 7.32 -5.70 7.77
N ASN A 24 6.99 -6.93 8.12
CA ASN A 24 6.73 -8.00 7.17
C ASN A 24 5.27 -7.98 6.65
N ILE A 25 5.08 -8.45 5.41
CA ILE A 25 3.76 -8.55 4.77
C ILE A 25 3.33 -10.02 4.79
N SER A 26 2.40 -10.39 5.68
CA SER A 26 1.86 -11.75 5.76
C SER A 26 0.88 -12.09 4.65
N ALA A 27 0.19 -11.09 4.09
CA ALA A 27 -0.64 -11.27 2.90
C ALA A 27 -0.78 -9.99 2.08
N MET A 28 -0.92 -10.14 0.76
CA MET A 28 -1.18 -9.05 -0.16
C MET A 28 -2.33 -9.41 -1.10
N HIS A 29 -3.33 -8.52 -1.20
CA HIS A 29 -4.42 -8.63 -2.16
C HIS A 29 -4.45 -7.39 -3.06
N LEU A 30 -4.51 -7.62 -4.36
CA LEU A 30 -4.56 -6.57 -5.38
C LEU A 30 -5.82 -6.77 -6.23
N SER A 31 -6.58 -5.69 -6.44
CA SER A 31 -7.66 -5.67 -7.42
C SER A 31 -7.63 -4.37 -8.22
N ARG A 32 -8.19 -4.41 -9.43
CA ARG A 32 -8.31 -3.26 -10.31
C ARG A 32 -9.59 -3.37 -11.13
N LEU A 33 -10.22 -2.23 -11.43
CA LEU A 33 -11.42 -2.19 -12.27
C LEU A 33 -11.09 -2.44 -13.75
N LYS A 34 -9.92 -1.99 -14.20
CA LYS A 34 -9.38 -2.21 -15.55
C LYS A 34 -7.86 -2.00 -15.55
N PRO A 35 -7.11 -2.52 -16.53
CA PRO A 35 -5.69 -2.22 -16.68
C PRO A 35 -5.44 -0.72 -16.69
N ARG A 36 -4.46 -0.25 -15.90
CA ARG A 36 -4.13 1.18 -15.75
C ARG A 36 -5.25 2.07 -15.19
N GLY A 37 -6.30 1.47 -14.64
CA GLY A 37 -7.42 2.16 -14.00
C GLY A 37 -7.31 2.21 -12.48
N ASP A 38 -8.42 2.46 -11.81
CA ASP A 38 -8.49 2.48 -10.35
C ASP A 38 -8.31 1.08 -9.78
N ALA A 39 -7.59 1.02 -8.67
CA ALA A 39 -7.13 -0.19 -8.03
C ALA A 39 -7.15 -0.06 -6.50
N LEU A 40 -7.23 -1.23 -5.85
CA LEU A 40 -7.15 -1.39 -4.41
C LEU A 40 -6.02 -2.36 -4.08
N MET A 41 -5.16 -1.93 -3.17
CA MET A 41 -4.16 -2.78 -2.52
C MET A 41 -4.50 -2.97 -1.04
N ILE A 42 -4.48 -4.21 -0.58
CA ILE A 42 -4.64 -4.58 0.83
C ILE A 42 -3.38 -5.32 1.24
N LEU A 43 -2.74 -4.82 2.29
CA LEU A 43 -1.60 -5.46 2.95
C LEU A 43 -2.06 -5.91 4.33
N ALA A 44 -1.87 -7.18 4.65
CA ALA A 44 -1.83 -7.67 6.02
C ALA A 44 -0.38 -7.60 6.46
N LEU A 45 -0.15 -6.89 7.56
CA LEU A 45 1.17 -6.63 8.13
C LEU A 45 1.25 -7.32 9.48
N ASP A 46 2.41 -7.85 9.82
CA ASP A 46 2.63 -8.51 11.12
C ASP A 46 2.60 -7.49 12.27
N GLU A 47 3.05 -6.26 12.01
CA GLU A 47 3.00 -5.12 12.92
C GLU A 47 2.21 -3.92 12.35
N PRO A 48 1.66 -3.05 13.22
CA PRO A 48 1.08 -1.77 12.81
C PRO A 48 2.09 -0.90 12.04
N LEU A 49 1.70 -0.39 10.87
CA LEU A 49 2.52 0.56 10.13
C LEU A 49 2.52 1.94 10.81
N PRO A 50 3.67 2.51 11.18
CA PRO A 50 3.73 3.85 11.78
C PRO A 50 3.09 4.91 10.88
N GLU A 51 2.50 5.94 11.49
CA GLU A 51 1.80 7.00 10.75
C GLU A 51 2.70 7.68 9.72
N GLU A 52 3.97 7.93 10.05
CA GLU A 52 4.95 8.48 9.11
C GLU A 52 5.08 7.63 7.84
N LYS A 53 5.11 6.30 7.99
CA LYS A 53 5.21 5.36 6.86
C LYS A 53 3.90 5.29 6.07
N GLN A 54 2.75 5.43 6.73
CA GLN A 54 1.46 5.58 6.04
C GLN A 54 1.44 6.86 5.19
N GLN A 55 1.96 7.98 5.70
CA GLN A 55 2.09 9.23 4.95
C GLN A 55 3.06 9.10 3.78
N GLN A 56 4.17 8.35 3.94
CA GLN A 56 5.08 8.03 2.84
C GLN A 56 4.35 7.29 1.71
N ILE A 57 3.53 6.27 2.02
CA ILE A 57 2.70 5.59 1.01
C ILE A 57 1.70 6.56 0.38
N LEU A 58 1.03 7.40 1.18
CA LEU A 58 0.05 8.36 0.67
C LEU A 58 0.68 9.40 -0.27
N SER A 59 1.95 9.76 -0.04
CA SER A 59 2.70 10.69 -0.90
C SER A 59 3.19 10.09 -2.22
N LEU A 60 3.06 8.77 -2.41
CA LEU A 60 3.41 8.15 -3.68
C LEU A 60 2.48 8.66 -4.81
N PRO A 61 3.00 8.84 -6.03
CA PRO A 61 2.18 9.25 -7.17
C PRO A 61 0.98 8.33 -7.37
N ASP A 62 -0.17 8.94 -7.66
CA ASP A 62 -1.43 8.26 -7.94
C ASP A 62 -1.97 7.37 -6.79
N VAL A 63 -1.51 7.58 -5.55
CA VAL A 63 -2.17 7.07 -4.35
C VAL A 63 -3.20 8.08 -3.88
N TYR A 64 -4.44 7.63 -3.69
CA TYR A 64 -5.57 8.49 -3.35
C TYR A 64 -5.95 8.39 -1.88
N SER A 65 -5.72 7.24 -1.26
CA SER A 65 -5.95 7.07 0.17
C SER A 65 -5.14 5.91 0.74
N VAL A 66 -4.78 6.05 2.01
CA VAL A 66 -4.21 5.00 2.85
C VAL A 66 -5.04 4.92 4.12
N LYS A 67 -5.47 3.71 4.49
CA LYS A 67 -6.20 3.45 5.73
C LYS A 67 -5.67 2.19 6.39
N GLN A 68 -5.36 2.27 7.68
CA GLN A 68 -5.09 1.11 8.51
C GLN A 68 -6.33 0.74 9.31
N ALA A 69 -6.65 -0.55 9.38
CA ALA A 69 -7.64 -1.10 10.30
C ALA A 69 -6.94 -2.07 11.24
N LYS A 70 -7.45 -2.17 12.47
CA LYS A 70 -7.14 -3.25 13.39
C LYS A 70 -8.29 -4.25 13.33
N LEU A 71 -7.97 -5.52 13.14
CA LEU A 71 -8.92 -6.63 13.23
C LEU A 71 -8.90 -7.18 14.65
#